data_AF-A0AAD6P996-F1
#
_entry.id   AF-A0AAD6P996-F1
#
_cell.length_a   1.000
_cell.length_b   1.000
_cell.length_c   1.000
_cell.angle_alpha   90.00
_cell.angle_beta   90.00
_cell.angle_gamma   90.00
#
_symmetry.space_group_name_H-M   'P 1'
#
loop_
_entity.id
_entity.type
_entity.pdbx_description
1 polymer ?
#
loop_
_entity_poly.entity_id
_entity_poly.type
_entity_poly.pdbx_seq_one_letter_code
_entity_poly.pdbx_strand_id
1 'polypeptide(L)'
;MKTSLSLISFIFLSRPLFTATLLLLSHCIIVRSDANDLISQTCKNTPYYNLCVTSLASVPTSSTADVQGLALIMVDIVRDKARTTLEFIDQELKRSPELGQPLRFCASSYDAILTADIPEAIEALQKGDPKVC
;
A
#
# COMPACT_ATOMS: atom_id res chain seq x y z
N MET A 1 4.60 -26.97 55.75
CA MET A 1 4.99 -27.66 54.50
C MET A 1 3.82 -28.13 53.61
N LYS A 2 2.55 -28.14 54.07
CA LYS A 2 1.39 -28.47 53.20
C LYS A 2 0.83 -27.27 52.41
N THR A 3 0.98 -26.06 52.95
CA THR A 3 0.49 -24.81 52.35
C THR A 3 1.27 -24.37 51.11
N SER A 4 2.59 -24.63 51.06
CA SER A 4 3.42 -24.32 49.88
C SER A 4 3.18 -25.28 48.72
N LEU A 5 2.94 -26.58 48.96
CA LEU A 5 2.61 -27.55 47.90
C LEU A 5 1.27 -27.25 47.21
N SER A 6 0.30 -26.73 47.97
CA SER A 6 -1.01 -26.33 47.44
C SER A 6 -0.89 -25.10 46.52
N LEU A 7 -0.14 -24.07 46.95
CA LEU A 7 0.13 -22.88 46.13
C LEU A 7 0.86 -23.19 44.82
N ILE A 8 1.82 -24.13 44.86
CA ILE A 8 2.55 -24.57 43.67
C ILE A 8 1.59 -25.28 42.68
N SER A 9 0.70 -26.16 43.16
CA SER A 9 -0.31 -26.82 42.30
C SER A 9 -1.28 -25.84 41.64
N PHE A 10 -1.69 -24.77 42.34
CA PHE A 10 -2.54 -23.72 41.75
C PHE A 10 -1.84 -22.93 40.64
N ILE A 11 -0.52 -22.71 40.75
CA ILE A 11 0.28 -22.05 39.71
C ILE A 11 0.42 -22.95 38.48
N PHE A 12 0.58 -24.27 38.67
CA PHE A 12 0.66 -25.23 37.56
C PHE A 12 -0.64 -25.39 36.78
N LEU A 13 -1.81 -25.30 37.44
CA LEU A 13 -3.11 -25.42 36.79
C LEU A 13 -3.60 -24.12 36.12
N SER A 14 -3.16 -22.95 36.63
CA SER A 14 -3.53 -21.64 36.06
C SER A 14 -2.70 -21.25 34.83
N ARG A 15 -1.45 -21.73 34.73
CA ARG A 15 -0.55 -21.49 33.59
C ARG A 15 -1.09 -21.93 32.22
N PRO A 16 -1.60 -23.17 32.02
CA PRO A 16 -2.10 -23.59 30.72
C PRO A 16 -3.34 -22.80 30.28
N LEU A 17 -4.21 -22.42 31.23
CA LEU A 17 -5.38 -21.59 30.97
C LEU A 17 -4.97 -20.18 30.52
N PHE A 18 -4.00 -19.58 31.21
CA PHE A 18 -3.46 -18.26 30.86
C PHE A 18 -2.76 -18.25 29.50
N THR A 19 -1.96 -19.29 29.19
CA THR A 19 -1.33 -19.43 27.88
C THR A 19 -2.35 -19.65 26.76
N ALA A 20 -3.42 -20.40 27.01
CA ALA A 20 -4.49 -20.61 26.04
C ALA A 20 -5.25 -19.31 25.74
N THR A 21 -5.55 -18.50 26.77
CA THR A 21 -6.12 -17.16 26.55
C THR A 21 -5.19 -16.25 25.76
N LEU A 22 -3.88 -16.21 26.07
CA LEU A 22 -2.91 -15.43 25.31
C LEU A 22 -2.80 -15.89 23.84
N LEU A 23 -2.86 -17.21 23.59
CA LEU A 23 -2.87 -17.76 22.23
C LEU A 23 -4.15 -17.41 21.46
N LEU A 24 -5.30 -17.41 22.12
CA LEU A 24 -6.58 -17.01 21.52
C LEU A 24 -6.62 -15.51 21.23
N LEU A 25 -6.04 -14.67 22.10
CA LEU A 25 -5.88 -13.23 21.83
C LEU A 25 -4.92 -12.97 20.66
N SER A 26 -3.81 -13.70 20.54
CA SER A 26 -2.89 -13.54 19.41
C SER A 26 -3.49 -13.99 18.08
N HIS A 27 -4.31 -15.05 18.06
CA HIS A 27 -5.04 -15.47 16.86
C HIS A 27 -6.15 -14.49 16.47
N CYS A 28 -6.76 -13.79 17.43
CA CYS A 28 -7.79 -12.79 17.15
C CYS A 28 -7.21 -11.53 16.47
N ILE A 29 -5.96 -11.16 16.77
CA ILE A 29 -5.26 -10.04 16.12
C ILE A 29 -4.92 -10.38 14.65
N ILE A 30 -4.56 -11.63 14.35
CA ILE A 30 -4.15 -12.05 13.01
C ILE A 30 -5.38 -12.20 12.08
N VAL A 31 -6.50 -12.74 12.57
CA VAL A 31 -7.70 -12.98 11.75
C VAL A 31 -8.52 -11.71 11.48
N ARG A 32 -8.37 -10.66 12.28
CA ARG A 32 -9.07 -9.38 12.06
C ARG A 32 -8.55 -8.59 10.86
N SER A 33 -7.41 -8.96 10.28
CA SER A 33 -6.77 -8.21 9.20
C SER A 33 -7.48 -8.38 7.84
N ASP A 34 -8.00 -9.56 7.48
CA ASP A 34 -8.39 -9.79 6.08
C ASP A 34 -9.80 -9.35 5.69
N ALA A 35 -10.76 -9.34 6.64
CA ALA A 35 -12.14 -8.95 6.34
C ALA A 35 -12.35 -7.42 6.34
N ASN A 36 -11.43 -6.67 6.97
CA ASN A 36 -11.54 -5.22 7.16
C ASN A 36 -10.39 -4.43 6.52
N ASP A 37 -9.43 -5.11 5.87
CA ASP A 37 -8.36 -4.44 5.13
C ASP A 37 -8.88 -3.92 3.78
N LEU A 38 -9.15 -2.62 3.73
CA LEU A 38 -9.60 -1.93 2.53
C LEU A 38 -8.55 -1.98 1.41
N ILE A 39 -7.25 -2.09 1.75
CA ILE A 39 -6.17 -2.23 0.76
C ILE A 39 -6.32 -3.56 0.04
N SER A 40 -6.40 -4.69 0.77
CA SER A 40 -6.64 -6.02 0.18
C SER A 40 -7.89 -6.06 -0.69
N GLN A 41 -9.01 -5.49 -0.22
CA GLN A 41 -10.27 -5.45 -0.98
C GLN A 41 -10.14 -4.63 -2.27
N THR A 42 -9.51 -3.46 -2.21
CA THR A 42 -9.27 -2.60 -3.38
C THR A 42 -8.34 -3.29 -4.36
N CYS A 43 -7.21 -3.83 -3.89
CA CYS A 43 -6.19 -4.43 -4.72
C CYS A 43 -6.65 -5.72 -5.42
N LYS A 44 -7.62 -6.46 -4.86
CA LYS A 44 -8.23 -7.63 -5.52
C LYS A 44 -8.92 -7.28 -6.84
N ASN A 45 -9.35 -6.03 -6.99
CA ASN A 45 -9.99 -5.53 -8.21
C ASN A 45 -8.97 -4.92 -9.20
N THR A 46 -7.67 -5.12 -8.98
CA THR A 46 -6.61 -4.62 -9.86
C THR A 46 -5.93 -5.78 -10.61
N PRO A 47 -5.39 -5.55 -11.81
CA PRO A 47 -4.67 -6.59 -12.55
C PRO A 47 -3.37 -7.05 -11.87
N TYR A 48 -2.82 -6.25 -10.94
CA TYR A 48 -1.54 -6.50 -10.27
C TYR A 48 -1.67 -6.39 -8.75
N TYR A 49 -2.38 -7.35 -8.15
CA TYR A 49 -2.66 -7.39 -6.70
C TYR A 49 -1.43 -7.11 -5.82
N ASN A 50 -0.34 -7.86 -6.01
CA ASN A 50 0.86 -7.74 -5.17
C ASN A 50 1.54 -6.37 -5.29
N LEU A 51 1.55 -5.80 -6.50
CA LEU A 51 2.09 -4.47 -6.73
C LEU A 51 1.22 -3.43 -6.00
N CYS A 52 -0.10 -3.50 -6.16
CA CYS A 52 -1.03 -2.60 -5.48
C CYS A 52 -0.87 -2.64 -3.95
N VAL A 53 -0.84 -3.85 -3.36
CA VAL A 53 -0.68 -4.01 -1.91
C VAL A 53 0.65 -3.43 -1.44
N THR A 54 1.75 -3.78 -2.11
CA THR A 54 3.09 -3.32 -1.73
C THR A 54 3.21 -1.80 -1.86
N SER A 55 2.66 -1.23 -2.94
CA SER A 55 2.63 0.22 -3.18
C SER A 55 1.86 0.95 -2.08
N LEU A 56 0.63 0.55 -1.78
CA LEU A 56 -0.18 1.22 -0.76
C LEU A 56 0.36 1.00 0.65
N ALA A 57 0.82 -0.21 0.99
CA ALA A 57 1.38 -0.51 2.30
C ALA A 57 2.69 0.25 2.59
N SER A 58 3.39 0.73 1.56
CA SER A 58 4.59 1.56 1.72
C SER A 58 4.30 2.96 2.26
N VAL A 59 3.04 3.40 2.19
CA VAL A 59 2.59 4.72 2.63
C VAL A 59 1.84 4.57 3.97
N PRO A 60 2.37 5.11 5.09
CA PRO A 60 1.78 4.89 6.42
C PRO A 60 0.31 5.29 6.54
N THR A 61 -0.09 6.38 5.86
CA THR A 61 -1.46 6.92 5.88
C THR A 61 -2.47 6.06 5.13
N SER A 62 -2.04 5.10 4.30
CA SER A 62 -2.95 4.19 3.59
C SER A 62 -3.80 3.33 4.53
N SER A 63 -3.27 2.99 5.70
CA SER A 63 -3.96 2.12 6.68
C SER A 63 -5.27 2.72 7.23
N THR A 64 -5.42 4.04 7.15
CA THR A 64 -6.61 4.76 7.64
C THR A 64 -7.36 5.50 6.53
N ALA A 65 -6.94 5.34 5.27
CA ALA A 65 -7.58 5.99 4.13
C ALA A 65 -8.86 5.25 3.73
N ASP A 66 -9.86 5.98 3.24
CA ASP A 66 -10.99 5.41 2.51
C ASP A 66 -10.61 5.13 1.05
N VAL A 67 -11.56 4.67 0.22
CA VAL A 67 -11.28 4.32 -1.19
C VAL A 67 -10.77 5.53 -1.98
N GLN A 68 -11.33 6.71 -1.74
CA GLN A 68 -10.89 7.95 -2.39
C GLN A 68 -9.46 8.32 -1.97
N GLY A 69 -9.16 8.22 -0.68
CA GLY A 69 -7.83 8.43 -0.13
C GLY A 69 -6.80 7.43 -0.67
N LEU A 70 -7.15 6.14 -0.79
CA LEU A 70 -6.29 5.13 -1.41
C LEU A 70 -6.04 5.43 -2.90
N ALA A 71 -7.05 5.92 -3.63
CA ALA A 71 -6.90 6.34 -5.01
C ALA A 71 -5.94 7.54 -5.14
N LEU A 72 -6.10 8.57 -4.30
CA LEU A 72 -5.20 9.73 -4.28
C LEU A 72 -3.76 9.33 -3.94
N ILE A 73 -3.57 8.43 -2.95
CA ILE A 73 -2.25 7.90 -2.61
C ILE A 73 -1.63 7.16 -3.81
N MET A 74 -2.41 6.35 -4.53
CA MET A 74 -1.90 5.65 -5.71
C MET A 74 -1.53 6.64 -6.83
N VAL A 75 -2.32 7.70 -7.06
CA VAL A 75 -1.99 8.77 -8.01
C VAL A 75 -0.69 9.48 -7.62
N ASP A 76 -0.45 9.72 -6.34
CA ASP A 76 0.80 10.29 -5.84
C ASP A 76 1.99 9.36 -6.10
N ILE A 77 1.84 8.05 -5.87
CA ILE A 77 2.86 7.05 -6.19
C ILE A 77 3.17 7.05 -7.70
N VAL A 78 2.14 7.11 -8.55
CA VAL A 78 2.31 7.21 -10.01
C VAL A 78 3.06 8.49 -10.39
N ARG A 79 2.76 9.63 -9.73
CA ARG A 79 3.48 10.90 -9.95
C ARG A 79 4.97 10.76 -9.67
N ASP A 80 5.33 10.15 -8.54
CA ASP A 80 6.73 9.99 -8.16
C ASP A 80 7.48 9.05 -9.11
N LYS A 81 6.82 7.96 -9.55
CA LYS A 81 7.38 7.08 -10.58
C LYS A 81 7.54 7.78 -11.92
N ALA A 82 6.54 8.54 -12.36
CA ALA A 82 6.60 9.30 -13.61
C ALA A 82 7.73 10.33 -13.60
N ARG A 83 7.93 11.07 -12.50
CA ARG A 83 9.06 11.99 -12.32
C ARG A 83 10.40 11.26 -12.41
N THR A 84 10.55 10.18 -11.65
CA THR A 84 11.78 9.38 -11.65
C THR A 84 12.09 8.84 -13.05
N THR A 85 11.07 8.39 -13.78
CA THR A 85 11.24 7.89 -15.15
C THR A 85 11.59 9.00 -16.13
N LEU A 86 11.01 10.19 -16.02
CA LEU A 86 11.37 11.33 -16.85
C LEU A 86 12.84 11.74 -16.63
N GLU A 87 13.27 11.82 -15.37
CA GLU A 87 14.68 12.09 -15.03
C GLU A 87 15.63 11.03 -15.60
N PHE A 88 15.23 9.76 -15.58
CA PHE A 88 15.98 8.67 -16.19
C PHE A 88 16.06 8.83 -17.72
N ILE A 89 14.95 9.15 -18.39
CA ILE A 89 14.92 9.40 -19.84
C ILE A 89 15.86 10.54 -20.22
N ASP A 90 15.87 11.63 -19.44
CA ASP A 90 16.75 12.78 -19.68
C ASP A 90 18.25 12.44 -19.52
N GLN A 91 18.58 11.50 -18.65
CA GLN A 91 19.94 10.96 -18.54
C GLN A 91 20.28 10.07 -19.73
N GLU A 92 19.37 9.19 -20.14
CA GLU A 92 19.58 8.28 -21.27
C GLU A 92 19.68 9.03 -22.60
N LEU A 93 18.98 10.15 -22.78
CA LEU A 93 19.14 11.03 -23.94
C LEU A 93 20.59 11.53 -24.13
N LYS A 94 21.35 11.66 -23.03
CA LYS A 94 22.76 12.07 -23.05
C LYS A 94 23.70 10.89 -23.32
N ARG A 95 23.32 9.68 -22.85
CA ARG A 95 24.14 8.46 -22.95
C ARG A 95 23.98 7.73 -24.27
N SER A 96 22.78 7.75 -24.84
CA SER A 96 22.39 7.02 -26.04
C SER A 96 21.80 7.95 -27.12
N PRO A 97 22.62 8.77 -27.78
CA PRO A 97 22.15 9.67 -28.84
C PRO A 97 21.43 8.96 -29.99
N GLU A 98 21.79 7.71 -30.27
CA GLU A 98 21.16 6.84 -31.27
C GLU A 98 19.69 6.54 -30.97
N LEU A 99 19.30 6.59 -29.69
CA LEU A 99 17.92 6.42 -29.22
C LEU A 99 17.19 7.76 -29.07
N GLY A 100 17.75 8.86 -29.58
CA GLY A 100 17.26 10.21 -29.32
C GLY A 100 15.78 10.42 -29.68
N GLN A 101 15.33 9.94 -30.84
CA GLN A 101 13.93 10.08 -31.25
C GLN A 101 12.96 9.31 -30.34
N PRO A 102 13.10 7.98 -30.11
CA PRO A 102 12.20 7.26 -29.23
C PRO A 102 12.23 7.78 -27.79
N LEU A 103 13.40 8.17 -27.27
CA LEU A 103 13.51 8.73 -25.92
C LEU A 103 12.81 10.10 -25.79
N ARG A 104 12.89 10.98 -26.80
CA ARG A 104 12.14 12.24 -26.81
C ARG A 104 10.63 12.03 -26.85
N PHE A 105 10.16 11.00 -27.58
CA PHE A 105 8.74 10.62 -27.55
C PHE A 105 8.32 10.19 -26.14
N CYS A 106 9.11 9.31 -25.49
CA CYS A 106 8.85 8.92 -24.11
C CYS A 106 8.85 10.12 -23.16
N ALA A 107 9.83 11.02 -23.26
CA ALA A 107 9.89 12.23 -22.43
C ALA A 107 8.62 13.07 -22.57
N SER A 108 8.15 13.30 -23.80
CA SER A 108 6.91 14.03 -24.05
C SER A 108 5.68 13.34 -23.44
N SER A 109 5.60 12.01 -23.48
CA SER A 109 4.49 11.28 -22.86
C SER A 109 4.52 11.38 -21.33
N TYR A 110 5.68 11.24 -20.70
CA TYR A 110 5.81 11.38 -19.25
C TYR A 110 5.58 12.82 -18.78
N ASP A 111 5.98 13.82 -19.57
CA ASP A 111 5.66 15.22 -19.31
C ASP A 111 4.14 15.47 -19.37
N ALA A 112 3.44 14.92 -20.37
CA ALA A 112 1.97 14.99 -20.45
C ALA A 112 1.28 14.32 -19.24
N ILE A 113 1.76 13.15 -18.80
CA ILE A 113 1.25 12.48 -17.59
C ILE A 113 1.38 13.40 -16.37
N LEU A 114 2.53 14.06 -16.21
CA LEU A 114 2.81 14.91 -15.05
C LEU A 114 2.07 16.25 -15.08
N THR A 115 1.85 16.82 -16.27
CA THR A 115 1.32 18.17 -16.46
C THR A 115 -0.17 18.21 -16.76
N ALA A 116 -0.75 17.11 -17.27
CA ALA A 116 -2.17 17.01 -17.62
C ALA A 116 -2.88 15.88 -16.88
N ASP A 117 -2.49 14.62 -17.11
CA ASP A 117 -3.28 13.46 -16.67
C ASP A 117 -3.38 13.36 -15.15
N ILE A 118 -2.25 13.52 -14.43
CA ILE A 118 -2.21 13.45 -12.97
C ILE A 118 -2.99 14.61 -12.34
N PRO A 119 -2.79 15.89 -12.73
CA PRO A 119 -3.62 16.98 -12.26
C PRO A 119 -5.12 16.75 -12.48
N GLU A 120 -5.53 16.30 -13.67
CA GLU A 120 -6.93 16.00 -13.96
C GLU A 120 -7.47 14.87 -13.05
N ALA A 121 -6.70 13.80 -12.86
CA ALA A 121 -7.10 12.69 -11.98
C ALA A 121 -7.30 13.14 -10.52
N ILE A 122 -6.40 13.98 -9.99
CA ILE A 122 -6.54 14.53 -8.62
C ILE A 122 -7.82 15.37 -8.52
N GLU A 123 -8.03 16.27 -9.48
CA GLU A 123 -9.18 17.17 -9.49
C GLU A 123 -10.49 16.37 -9.55
N ALA A 124 -10.57 15.38 -10.43
CA ALA A 124 -11.71 14.48 -10.57
C ALA A 124 -12.00 13.71 -9.27
N LEU A 125 -10.95 13.12 -8.66
CA LEU A 125 -11.08 12.41 -7.38
C LEU A 125 -11.55 13.35 -6.28
N GLN A 126 -10.98 14.54 -6.14
CA GLN A 126 -11.35 15.51 -5.10
C GLN A 126 -12.79 16.01 -5.24
N LYS A 127 -13.30 16.14 -6.46
CA LYS A 127 -14.70 16.52 -6.74
C LYS A 127 -15.69 15.37 -6.55
N GLY A 128 -15.21 14.14 -6.36
CA GLY A 128 -16.06 12.96 -6.33
C GLY A 128 -16.68 12.64 -7.70
N ASP A 129 -16.08 13.13 -8.78
CA ASP A 129 -16.46 12.86 -10.16
C ASP A 129 -15.29 12.14 -10.88
N PRO A 130 -14.90 10.94 -10.41
CA PRO A 130 -13.89 10.17 -11.10
C PRO A 130 -14.46 9.80 -12.47
N LYS A 131 -13.98 10.47 -13.53
CA LYS A 131 -14.14 9.95 -14.88
C LYS A 131 -13.52 8.56 -14.89
N VAL A 132 -14.26 7.57 -15.37
CA VAL A 132 -13.74 6.22 -15.52
C VAL A 132 -12.57 6.30 -16.52
N CYS A 133 -11.35 6.14 -16.03
CA CYS A 133 -10.16 6.02 -16.87
C CYS A 133 -10.24 4.78 -17.74
#